data_AF-A0A245ZJE8-F1
#
_entry.id   AF-A0A245ZJE8-F1
#
_cell.length_a   1.000
_cell.length_b   1.000
_cell.length_c   1.000
_cell.angle_alpha   90.00
_cell.angle_beta   90.00
_cell.angle_gamma   90.00
#
_symmetry.space_group_name_H-M   'P 1'
#
loop_
_entity.id
_entity.type
_entity.pdbx_description
1 polymer ?
#
loop_
_entity_poly.entity_id
_entity_poly.type
_entity_poly.pdbx_seq_one_letter_code
_entity_poly.pdbx_strand_id
1 'polypeptide(L)' 'MDLNELFFRHQISLVRASAAAGVEARYAHRELANGYARRIAQAQAGTREIAGAGIYA' A
#
# COMPACT_ATOMS: atom_id res chain seq x y z
N MET A 1 6.08 -6.78 6.50
CA MET A 1 6.47 -6.41 5.12
C MET A 1 7.11 -5.06 5.22
N ASP A 2 8.25 -4.87 4.58
CA ASP A 2 8.81 -3.52 4.47
C ASP A 2 7.98 -2.66 3.52
N LEU A 3 8.34 -1.39 3.45
CA LEU A 3 7.65 -0.41 2.63
C LEU A 3 7.77 -0.69 1.13
N ASN A 4 8.91 -1.26 0.68
CA ASN A 4 9.15 -1.56 -0.73
C ASN A 4 8.23 -2.70 -1.21
N GLU A 5 8.12 -3.76 -0.43
CA GLU A 5 7.23 -4.89 -0.73
C GLU A 5 5.75 -4.46 -0.70
N LEU A 6 5.38 -3.55 0.20
CA LEU A 6 4.02 -2.97 0.20
C LEU A 6 3.73 -2.20 -1.08
N PHE A 7 4.66 -1.36 -1.54
CA PHE A 7 4.52 -0.64 -2.81
C PHE A 7 4.46 -1.58 -4.01
N PHE A 8 5.33 -2.59 -4.05
CA PHE A 8 5.33 -3.59 -5.11
C PHE A 8 3.97 -4.28 -5.23
N ARG A 9 3.42 -4.79 -4.11
CA ARG A 9 2.11 -5.45 -4.11
C ARG A 9 0.95 -4.52 -4.43
N HIS A 10 1.02 -3.27 -3.99
CA HIS A 10 0.03 -2.26 -4.36
C HIS A 10 -0.01 -2.07 -5.88
N GLN A 11 1.15 -1.86 -6.51
CA GLN A 11 1.25 -1.67 -7.96
C GLN A 11 0.76 -2.91 -8.73
N ILE A 12 1.18 -4.11 -8.33
CA ILE A 12 0.71 -5.36 -8.96
C ILE A 12 -0.81 -5.49 -8.86
N SER A 13 -1.40 -5.13 -7.72
CA SER A 13 -2.85 -5.20 -7.54
C SER A 13 -3.59 -4.21 -8.45
N LEU A 14 -3.06 -3.00 -8.65
CA LEU A 14 -3.59 -2.03 -9.61
C LEU A 14 -3.52 -2.53 -11.06
N VAL A 15 -2.38 -3.09 -11.46
CA VAL A 15 -2.20 -3.66 -12.81
C VAL A 15 -3.16 -4.83 -13.05
N ARG A 16 -3.36 -5.70 -12.05
CA ARG A 16 -4.35 -6.78 -12.14
C ARG A 16 -5.77 -6.25 -12.19
N ALA A 17 -6.09 -5.18 -11.46
CA ALA A 17 -7.39 -4.53 -11.52
C ALA A 17 -7.67 -3.88 -12.88
N SER A 18 -6.66 -3.39 -13.61
CA SER A 18 -6.86 -2.85 -14.97
C SER A 18 -6.95 -3.95 -16.03
N ALA A 19 -6.22 -5.05 -15.83
CA ALA A 19 -6.18 -6.18 -16.78
C ALA A 19 -7.31 -7.21 -16.58
N ALA A 20 -8.03 -7.20 -15.46
CA ALA A 20 -9.05 -8.20 -15.17
C ALA A 20 -10.28 -8.07 -16.08
N ALA A 21 -10.71 -9.20 -16.65
CA ALA A 21 -11.84 -9.28 -17.58
C ALA A 21 -13.21 -9.06 -16.89
N GLY A 22 -13.38 -9.58 -15.67
CA GLY A 22 -14.64 -9.51 -14.91
C GLY A 22 -14.74 -8.32 -13.95
N VAL A 23 -15.95 -7.79 -13.74
CA VAL A 23 -16.22 -6.66 -12.84
C VAL A 23 -15.84 -7.02 -11.40
N GLU A 24 -16.17 -8.23 -10.97
CA GLU A 24 -15.90 -8.77 -9.64
C GLU A 24 -14.40 -8.91 -9.40
N ALA A 25 -13.67 -9.42 -10.39
CA ALA A 25 -12.21 -9.54 -10.32
C ALA A 25 -11.53 -8.16 -10.28
N ARG A 26 -12.01 -7.20 -11.08
CA ARG A 26 -11.56 -5.80 -11.01
C ARG A 26 -11.79 -5.21 -9.62
N TYR A 27 -12.97 -5.41 -9.05
CA TYR A 27 -13.32 -4.93 -7.71
C TYR A 27 -12.43 -5.56 -6.63
N ALA A 28 -12.26 -6.89 -6.64
CA ALA A 28 -11.41 -7.58 -5.68
C ALA A 28 -9.94 -7.10 -5.72
N HIS A 29 -9.38 -6.91 -6.91
CA HIS A 29 -8.02 -6.38 -7.05
C HIS A 29 -7.88 -4.93 -6.60
N ARG A 30 -8.91 -4.09 -6.81
CA ARG A 30 -8.95 -2.72 -6.28
C ARG A 30 -8.99 -2.71 -4.75
N GLU A 31 -9.81 -3.56 -4.14
CA GLU A 31 -9.89 -3.65 -2.68
C GLU A 31 -8.57 -4.15 -2.06
N LEU A 32 -7.86 -5.05 -2.73
CA LEU A 32 -6.49 -5.41 -2.34
C LEU A 32 -5.53 -4.22 -2.44
N ALA A 33 -5.56 -3.47 -3.54
CA ALA A 33 -4.74 -2.27 -3.71
C ALA A 33 -5.03 -1.23 -2.60
N ASN A 34 -6.30 -1.01 -2.26
CA ASN A 34 -6.74 -0.15 -1.17
C ASN A 34 -6.21 -0.64 0.20
N GLY A 35 -6.23 -1.95 0.44
CA GLY A 35 -5.63 -2.56 1.62
C GLY A 35 -4.14 -2.28 1.76
N TYR A 36 -3.38 -2.41 0.67
CA TYR A 36 -1.95 -2.06 0.66
C TYR A 36 -1.72 -0.56 0.85
N ALA A 37 -2.54 0.31 0.24
CA ALA A 37 -2.43 1.76 0.42
C ALA A 37 -2.60 2.18 1.89
N ARG A 38 -3.56 1.57 2.61
CA ARG A 38 -3.73 1.79 4.06
C ARG A 38 -2.49 1.39 4.87
N ARG A 39 -1.90 0.23 4.55
CA ARG A 39 -0.67 -0.24 5.21
C ARG A 39 0.54 0.64 4.92
N ILE A 40 0.67 1.14 3.70
CA ILE A 40 1.71 2.11 3.31
C ILE A 40 1.58 3.38 4.17
N ALA A 41 0.37 3.94 4.27
CA ALA A 41 0.12 5.12 5.07
C ALA A 41 0.48 4.91 6.55
N GLN A 42 0.11 3.75 7.12
CA GLN A 42 0.47 3.38 8.49
C GLN A 42 1.99 3.27 8.68
N ALA A 43 2.69 2.59 7.78
CA ALA A 43 4.14 2.44 7.84
C ALA A 43 4.86 3.80 7.75
N GLN A 44 4.41 4.68 6.85
CA GLN A 44 4.96 6.03 6.71
C GLN A 44 4.67 6.92 7.91
N ALA A 45 3.51 6.76 8.58
CA ALA A 45 3.20 7.48 9.80
C ALA A 45 4.17 7.10 10.92
N GLY A 46 4.39 5.79 11.14
CA GLY A 46 5.37 5.31 12.11
C GLY A 46 6.81 5.76 11.81
N THR A 47 7.21 5.78 10.53
CA THR A 47 8.53 6.33 10.15
C THR A 47 8.66 7.82 10.50
N ARG A 48 7.59 8.61 10.31
CA ARG A 48 7.61 10.05 10.63
C ARG A 48 7.70 10.32 12.13
N GLU A 49 7.04 9.52 12.96
CA GLU A 49 7.13 9.64 14.42
C GLU A 49 8.56 9.40 14.93
N ILE A 50 9.25 8.38 14.40
CA ILE A 50 10.65 8.10 14.73
C ILE A 50 11.56 9.24 14.27
N ALA A 51 11.35 9.77 13.07
CA ALA A 51 12.13 10.88 12.54
C ALA A 51 11.92 12.19 13.33
N GLY A 52 10.72 12.45 13.83
CA GLY A 52 10.41 13.62 14.66
C GLY A 52 10.96 13.54 16.08
N ALA A 53 11.03 12.33 16.66
CA ALA A 53 11.57 12.12 18.00
C ALA A 53 13.10 12.28 18.07
N GLY A 54 13.82 12.06 16.96
CA GLY A 54 15.28 12.19 16.88
C GLY A 54 15.82 13.63 16.77
N ILE A 55 14.96 14.65 16.65
CA ILE A 55 15.38 16.05 16.49
C ILE A 55 15.46 16.79 17.85
N TYR A 56 15.00 16.16 18.94
CA TYR A 56 15.00 16.74 20.29
C TYR A 56 15.88 15.96 21.29
N ALA A 57 16.91 15.25 20.82
CA ALA A 57 17.86 14.53 21.69
C ALA A 57 19.26 15.17 21.65
#